data_AF-A0A9P7JNE4-F1
#
_entry.id   AF-A0A9P7JNE4-F1
#
_cell.length_a   1.000
_cell.length_b   1.000
_cell.length_c   1.000
_cell.angle_alpha   90.00
_cell.angle_beta   90.00
_cell.angle_gamma   90.00
#
_symmetry.space_group_name_H-M   'P 1'
#
loop_
_entity.id
_entity.type
_entity.pdbx_description
1 polymer ?
#
loop_
_entity_poly.entity_id
_entity_poly.type
_entity_poly.pdbx_seq_one_letter_code
_entity_poly.pdbx_strand_id
1 'polypeptide(L)'
;MLDPCLLLNKGESLVDVGEDWPYSAGDVYNPSDVRLDAFDGLIYRMHRFRTCASPIKGLTADILITVAELAYGRKPVYGRYPSDSSSGSSPEDTNLEGETYQALVRRRMEENERAFAVVVEEGEQT
;
A
#
# COMPACT_ATOMS: atom_id res chain seq x y z
N MET A 1 -17.34 -5.03 -8.62
CA MET A 1 -16.27 -6.04 -8.83
C MET A 1 -14.94 -5.28 -8.87
N LEU A 2 -13.89 -5.74 -8.19
CA LEU A 2 -12.67 -4.93 -7.93
C LEU A 2 -11.52 -5.15 -8.90
N ASP A 3 -11.67 -6.05 -9.87
CA ASP A 3 -10.67 -6.32 -10.91
C ASP A 3 -11.05 -5.53 -12.17
N PRO A 4 -10.30 -4.46 -12.50
CA PRO A 4 -10.61 -3.62 -13.66
C PRO A 4 -10.49 -4.36 -15.00
N CYS A 5 -9.58 -5.33 -15.10
CA CYS A 5 -9.42 -6.14 -16.30
C CYS A 5 -10.64 -7.05 -16.50
N LEU A 6 -11.17 -7.64 -15.41
CA LEU A 6 -12.41 -8.40 -15.48
C LEU A 6 -13.62 -7.52 -15.83
N LEU A 7 -13.68 -6.28 -15.32
CA LEU A 7 -14.74 -5.33 -15.67
C LEU A 7 -14.73 -5.02 -17.17
N LEU A 8 -13.55 -4.68 -17.71
CA LEU A 8 -13.39 -4.40 -19.14
C LEU A 8 -13.73 -5.62 -20.01
N ASN A 9 -13.31 -6.82 -19.61
CA ASN A 9 -13.64 -8.06 -20.31
C ASN A 9 -15.15 -8.37 -20.32
N LYS A 10 -15.89 -7.87 -19.32
CA LYS A 10 -17.36 -7.98 -19.24
C LYS A 10 -18.09 -6.83 -19.96
N GLY A 11 -17.35 -5.87 -20.51
CA GLY A 11 -17.94 -4.67 -21.13
C GLY A 11 -18.50 -3.66 -20.12
N GLU A 12 -18.14 -3.76 -18.85
CA GLU A 12 -18.53 -2.77 -17.84
C GLU A 12 -17.69 -1.51 -17.99
N SER A 13 -18.34 -0.34 -17.88
CA SER A 13 -17.64 0.95 -17.95
C SER A 13 -16.87 1.21 -16.67
N LEU A 14 -15.64 1.69 -16.81
CA LEU A 14 -14.87 2.25 -15.71
C LEU A 14 -15.19 3.74 -15.57
N VAL A 15 -14.87 4.32 -14.41
CA VAL A 15 -14.92 5.79 -14.19
C VAL A 15 -14.14 6.48 -15.29
N ASP A 16 -14.66 7.56 -15.87
CA ASP A 16 -14.01 8.29 -16.96
C ASP A 16 -12.64 8.87 -16.57
N VAL A 17 -11.81 9.14 -17.57
CA VAL A 17 -10.59 9.91 -17.36
C VAL A 17 -10.98 11.35 -17.01
N GLY A 18 -10.39 11.90 -15.96
CA GLY A 18 -10.76 13.22 -15.47
C GLY A 18 -10.10 13.53 -14.14
N GLU A 19 -10.80 14.29 -13.30
CA GLU A 19 -10.31 14.72 -11.98
C GLU A 19 -9.95 13.54 -11.07
N ASP A 20 -10.83 12.53 -11.00
CA ASP A 20 -10.62 11.36 -10.15
C ASP A 20 -9.57 10.38 -10.70
N TRP A 21 -9.39 10.35 -12.03
CA TRP A 21 -8.43 9.48 -12.73
C TRP A 21 -7.67 10.26 -13.80
N PRO A 22 -6.56 10.94 -13.45
CA PRO A 22 -5.80 11.79 -14.37
C PRO A 22 -4.82 11.02 -15.28
N TYR A 23 -4.93 9.69 -15.34
CA TYR A 23 -4.03 8.82 -16.10
C TYR A 23 -4.66 8.38 -17.43
N SER A 24 -3.87 7.74 -18.29
CA SER A 24 -4.31 7.34 -19.64
C SER A 24 -5.57 6.48 -19.60
N ALA A 25 -6.43 6.62 -20.62
CA ALA A 25 -7.72 5.91 -20.68
C ALA A 25 -7.57 4.37 -20.71
N GLY A 26 -6.44 3.85 -21.21
CA GLY A 26 -6.12 2.43 -21.19
C GLY A 26 -5.55 1.93 -19.86
N ASP A 27 -5.12 2.83 -18.97
CA ASP A 27 -4.50 2.46 -17.70
C ASP A 27 -5.58 2.18 -16.66
N VAL A 28 -5.52 0.98 -16.07
CA VAL A 28 -6.42 0.56 -14.99
C VAL A 28 -5.73 0.46 -13.63
N TYR A 29 -4.41 0.54 -13.63
CA TYR A 29 -3.55 0.47 -12.46
C TYR A 29 -2.43 1.48 -12.60
N ASN A 30 -2.22 2.29 -11.56
CA ASN A 30 -1.15 3.29 -11.52
C ASN A 30 -0.49 3.32 -10.12
N PRO A 31 0.72 2.77 -9.97
CA PRO A 31 1.50 2.92 -8.75
C PRO A 31 2.33 4.20 -8.75
N SER A 32 2.44 4.86 -7.60
CA SER A 32 3.37 5.97 -7.39
C SER A 32 4.03 5.84 -6.02
N ASP A 33 5.35 5.97 -5.96
CA ASP A 33 6.07 5.97 -4.68
C ASP A 33 6.02 7.37 -4.06
N VAL A 34 5.58 7.45 -2.81
CA VAL A 34 5.34 8.68 -2.05
C VAL A 34 6.18 8.63 -0.76
N ARG A 35 6.94 9.69 -0.51
CA ARG A 35 7.66 9.86 0.74
C ARG A 35 6.69 10.33 1.83
N LEU A 36 6.68 9.64 2.96
CA LEU A 36 5.87 9.98 4.11
C LEU A 36 6.77 10.54 5.21
N ASP A 37 6.91 11.86 5.25
CA ASP A 37 7.82 12.52 6.21
C ASP A 37 7.39 12.30 7.68
N ALA A 38 6.09 12.08 7.93
CA ALA A 38 5.56 11.73 9.25
C ALA A 38 6.04 10.34 9.76
N PHE A 39 6.65 9.54 8.89
CA PHE A 39 7.15 8.19 9.18
C PHE A 39 8.64 8.10 8.84
N ASP A 40 9.43 9.07 9.34
CA ASP A 40 10.89 9.11 9.18
C ASP A 40 11.36 9.05 7.71
N GLY A 41 10.57 9.66 6.82
CA GLY A 41 10.87 9.69 5.39
C GLY A 41 10.65 8.35 4.68
N LEU A 42 9.86 7.46 5.27
CA LEU A 42 9.45 6.19 4.66
C LEU A 42 8.94 6.39 3.24
N ILE A 43 9.42 5.57 2.32
CA ILE A 43 8.83 5.49 0.98
C ILE A 43 7.67 4.50 1.04
N TYR A 44 6.50 4.93 0.60
CA TYR A 44 5.29 4.14 0.50
C TYR A 44 4.83 4.05 -0.96
N ARG A 45 4.51 2.85 -1.44
CA ARG A 45 3.94 2.67 -2.78
C ARG A 45 2.43 2.88 -2.73
N MET A 46 1.98 4.02 -3.23
CA MET A 46 0.56 4.34 -3.37
C MET A 46 -0.02 3.58 -4.56
N HIS A 47 -0.73 2.49 -4.30
CA HIS A 47 -1.48 1.76 -5.32
C HIS A 47 -2.76 2.51 -5.70
N ARG A 48 -3.09 2.54 -7.00
CA ARG A 48 -4.34 3.12 -7.51
C ARG A 48 -4.97 2.19 -8.54
N PHE A 49 -6.23 1.83 -8.33
CA PHE A 49 -7.01 0.99 -9.22
C PHE A 49 -8.21 1.76 -9.73
N ARG A 50 -8.42 1.74 -11.04
CA ARG A 50 -9.59 2.34 -11.67
C ARG A 50 -10.76 1.37 -11.59
N THR A 51 -11.87 1.77 -10.97
CA THR A 51 -13.07 0.93 -10.88
C THR A 51 -14.26 1.59 -11.59
N CYS A 52 -15.43 0.95 -11.57
CA CYS A 52 -16.66 1.49 -12.14
C CYS A 52 -17.34 2.58 -11.30
N ALA A 53 -17.09 2.64 -9.99
CA ALA A 53 -17.74 3.60 -9.10
C ALA A 53 -16.82 4.78 -8.76
N SER A 54 -15.62 4.48 -8.24
CA SER A 54 -14.59 5.47 -7.92
C SER A 54 -13.21 4.82 -7.90
N PRO A 55 -12.14 5.55 -8.21
CA PRO A 55 -10.79 5.02 -8.06
C PRO A 55 -10.49 4.66 -6.62
N ILE A 56 -9.89 3.49 -6.41
CA ILE A 56 -9.47 3.03 -5.09
C ILE A 56 -7.96 3.25 -4.96
N LYS A 57 -7.54 3.86 -3.85
CA LYS A 57 -6.14 4.21 -3.60
C LYS A 57 -5.74 4.09 -2.14
N GLY A 58 -4.43 4.01 -1.88
CA GLY A 58 -3.85 4.07 -0.55
C GLY A 58 -4.15 2.83 0.30
N LEU A 59 -4.36 3.03 1.60
CA LEU A 59 -4.56 1.93 2.57
C LEU A 59 -5.73 1.00 2.18
N THR A 60 -6.81 1.55 1.62
CA THR A 60 -7.93 0.74 1.12
C THR A 60 -7.48 -0.21 0.02
N ALA A 61 -6.62 0.24 -0.89
CA ALA A 61 -6.05 -0.60 -1.93
C ALA A 61 -5.15 -1.71 -1.31
N ASP A 62 -4.32 -1.38 -0.32
CA ASP A 62 -3.43 -2.35 0.34
C ASP A 62 -4.20 -3.45 1.08
N ILE A 63 -5.29 -3.10 1.76
CA ILE A 63 -6.18 -4.06 2.41
C ILE A 63 -6.75 -5.00 1.36
N LEU A 64 -7.25 -4.46 0.25
CA LEU A 64 -7.84 -5.28 -0.83
C LEU A 64 -6.80 -6.17 -1.52
N ILE A 65 -5.57 -5.70 -1.72
CA ILE A 65 -4.46 -6.52 -2.21
C ILE A 65 -4.21 -7.68 -1.25
N THR A 66 -4.12 -7.41 0.06
CA THR A 66 -3.91 -8.44 1.09
C THR A 66 -5.04 -9.47 1.10
N VAL A 67 -6.29 -9.00 1.07
CA VAL A 67 -7.47 -9.87 1.05
C VAL A 67 -7.47 -10.73 -0.21
N ALA A 68 -7.12 -10.18 -1.38
CA ALA A 68 -7.04 -10.93 -2.62
C ALA A 68 -5.92 -11.98 -2.58
N GLU A 69 -4.74 -11.66 -2.05
CA GLU A 69 -3.64 -12.62 -1.87
C GLU A 69 -4.08 -13.80 -0.99
N LEU A 70 -4.76 -13.51 0.12
CA LEU A 70 -5.25 -14.53 1.06
C LEU A 70 -6.38 -15.37 0.46
N ALA A 71 -7.37 -14.74 -0.18
CA ALA A 71 -8.55 -15.41 -0.72
C ALA A 71 -8.23 -16.28 -1.94
N TYR A 72 -7.32 -15.82 -2.81
CA TYR A 72 -6.98 -16.52 -4.04
C TYR A 72 -5.67 -17.31 -3.96
N GLY A 73 -4.89 -17.17 -2.89
CA GLY A 73 -3.60 -17.85 -2.70
C GLY A 73 -2.56 -17.47 -3.76
N ARG A 74 -2.66 -16.26 -4.33
CA ARG A 74 -1.81 -15.79 -5.44
C ARG A 74 -1.19 -14.45 -5.11
N LYS A 75 0.10 -14.30 -5.45
CA LYS A 75 0.80 -13.02 -5.32
C LYS A 75 0.38 -12.05 -6.44
N PRO A 76 0.36 -10.73 -6.18
CA PRO A 76 0.15 -9.73 -7.22
C PRO A 76 1.27 -9.80 -8.26
N VAL A 77 0.92 -9.50 -9.51
CA VAL A 77 1.88 -9.44 -10.62
C VAL A 77 2.72 -8.15 -10.61
N TYR A 78 2.35 -7.18 -9.79
CA TYR A 78 3.04 -5.91 -9.61
C TYR A 78 3.80 -5.88 -8.28
N GLY A 79 4.88 -5.08 -8.24
CA GLY A 79 5.63 -4.86 -7.01
C GLY A 79 4.79 -4.13 -5.97
N ARG A 80 4.55 -4.79 -4.83
CA ARG A 80 3.74 -4.27 -3.72
C ARG A 80 4.46 -3.21 -2.87
N TYR A 81 5.77 -3.33 -2.72
CA TYR A 81 6.57 -2.39 -1.95
C TYR A 81 7.46 -1.58 -2.90
N PRO A 82 7.84 -0.35 -2.51
CA PRO A 82 8.90 0.39 -3.20
C PRO A 82 10.12 -0.50 -3.39
N SER A 83 10.78 -0.39 -4.55
CA SER A 83 12.02 -1.12 -4.76
C SER A 83 13.11 -0.45 -3.92
N ASP A 84 13.79 -1.22 -3.08
CA ASP A 84 14.96 -0.78 -2.34
C ASP A 84 15.98 -0.27 -3.36
N SER A 85 16.24 1.03 -3.38
CA SER A 85 17.23 1.63 -4.28
C SER A 85 18.68 1.25 -3.91
N SER A 86 18.89 0.34 -2.95
CA SER A 86 20.20 -0.05 -2.41
C SER A 86 20.79 -1.32 -3.01
N SER A 87 20.27 -1.86 -4.13
CA SER A 87 20.89 -2.99 -4.85
C SER A 87 22.17 -2.60 -5.61
N GLY A 88 23.00 -1.73 -5.04
CA GLY A 88 24.26 -1.24 -5.61
C GLY A 88 25.31 -0.76 -4.60
N SER A 89 25.09 -0.85 -3.28
CA SER A 89 26.05 -0.39 -2.27
C SER A 89 26.79 -1.57 -1.62
N SER A 90 28.12 -1.48 -1.60
CA SER A 90 29.05 -2.40 -0.95
C SER A 90 28.66 -2.72 0.51
N PRO A 91 29.04 -3.88 1.08
CA PRO A 91 28.62 -4.33 2.42
C PRO A 91 29.17 -3.50 3.60
N GLU A 92 29.76 -2.33 3.35
CA GLU A 92 30.67 -1.67 4.28
C GLU A 92 30.14 -0.36 4.87
N ASP A 93 28.97 0.13 4.42
CA ASP A 93 28.33 1.34 4.94
C ASP A 93 27.01 1.04 5.67
N THR A 94 27.03 0.11 6.62
CA THR A 94 25.93 -0.08 7.57
C THR A 94 25.92 1.07 8.57
N ASN A 95 25.42 2.26 8.22
CA ASN A 95 25.01 3.26 9.23
C ASN A 95 24.05 4.37 8.76
N LEU A 96 23.60 4.40 7.51
CA LEU A 96 22.66 5.43 7.05
C LEU A 96 21.74 4.88 5.96
N GLU A 97 20.75 4.04 6.27
CA GLU A 97 19.68 3.76 5.29
C GLU A 97 18.46 3.17 6.00
N GLY A 98 17.30 3.79 5.77
CA GLY A 98 16.09 3.61 6.58
C GLY A 98 15.62 2.15 6.67
N GLU A 99 14.91 1.85 7.75
CA GLU A 99 14.24 0.56 7.93
C GLU A 99 13.38 0.24 6.71
N THR A 100 13.41 -1.02 6.23
CA THR A 100 12.50 -1.46 5.16
C THR A 100 11.04 -1.15 5.55
N TYR A 101 10.19 -0.87 4.57
CA TYR A 101 8.76 -0.60 4.82
C TYR A 101 8.11 -1.64 5.74
N GLN A 102 8.47 -2.91 5.57
CA GLN A 102 7.96 -4.00 6.40
C GLN A 102 8.45 -3.93 7.85
N ALA A 103 9.73 -3.59 8.07
CA ALA A 103 10.30 -3.45 9.41
C ALA A 103 9.65 -2.29 10.16
N LEU A 104 9.48 -1.14 9.52
CA LEU A 104 8.86 0.03 10.14
C LEU A 104 7.37 -0.22 10.47
N VAL A 105 6.60 -0.78 9.53
CA VAL A 105 5.18 -1.11 9.77
C VAL A 105 5.06 -2.08 10.94
N ARG A 106 5.91 -3.12 10.98
CA ARG A 106 5.92 -4.07 12.08
C ARG A 106 6.23 -3.40 13.42
N ARG A 107 7.28 -2.58 13.48
CA ARG A 107 7.65 -1.84 14.68
C ARG A 107 6.51 -0.95 15.16
N ARG A 108 5.85 -0.21 14.25
CA ARG A 108 4.70 0.64 14.60
C ARG A 108 3.49 -0.15 15.08
N MET A 109 3.23 -1.33 14.51
CA MET A 109 2.19 -2.24 15.04
C MET A 109 2.54 -2.68 16.46
N GLU A 110 3.77 -3.09 16.71
CA GLU A 110 4.24 -3.48 18.04
C GLU A 110 4.17 -2.30 19.04
N GLU A 111 4.53 -1.09 18.63
CA GLU A 111 4.39 0.13 19.44
C GLU A 111 2.91 0.43 19.76
N ASN A 112 2.01 0.32 18.78
CA ASN A 112 0.58 0.52 18.97
C ASN A 112 -0.05 -0.56 19.86
N GLU A 113 0.35 -1.82 19.71
CA GLU A 113 -0.12 -2.92 20.57
C GLU A 113 0.29 -2.69 22.03
N ARG A 114 1.54 -2.26 22.27
CA ARG A 114 2.01 -1.90 23.62
C ARG A 114 1.26 -0.70 24.17
N ALA A 115 1.08 0.35 23.38
CA ALA A 115 0.34 1.54 23.80
C ALA A 115 -1.13 1.20 24.15
N PHE A 116 -1.77 0.34 23.36
CA PHE A 116 -3.13 -0.12 23.61
C PHE A 116 -3.22 -0.95 24.90
N ALA A 117 -2.25 -1.85 25.14
CA ALA A 117 -2.21 -2.64 26.37
C ALA A 117 -2.11 -1.77 27.64
N VAL A 118 -1.29 -0.71 27.60
CA VAL A 118 -1.17 0.25 28.72
C VAL A 118 -2.50 0.97 28.99
N VAL A 119 -3.20 1.42 27.95
CA VAL A 119 -4.50 2.11 28.10
C VAL A 119 -5.57 1.20 28.71
N VAL A 120 -5.57 -0.09 28.37
CA VAL A 120 -6.51 -1.06 28.93
C VAL A 120 -6.25 -1.28 30.43
N GLU A 121 -4.99 -1.42 30.84
CA GLU A 121 -4.63 -1.61 32.26
C GLU A 121 -4.95 -0.38 33.14
N GLU A 122 -4.81 0.83 32.60
CA GLU A 122 -5.17 2.07 33.30
C GLU A 122 -6.69 2.28 33.42
N GLY A 123 -7.48 1.74 32.49
CA GLY A 123 -8.95 1.81 32.48
C GLY A 123 -9.65 0.81 33.41
N GLU A 124 -8.99 -0.29 33.80
CA GLU A 124 -9.54 -1.29 34.73
C GLU A 124 -9.32 -0.93 36.22
N GLN A 125 -8.58 0.15 36.52
CA GLN A 125 -8.28 0.60 37.89
C GLN A 125 -9.23 1.70 38.42
N THR A 126 -10.27 2.08 37.67
CA THR A 126 -11.30 3.07 38.07
C THR A 126 -12.67 2.45 38.22
#